data_AF-A0A7K4JVB3-F1
#
_entry.id   AF-A0A7K4JVB3-F1
#
_cell.length_a   1.000
_cell.length_b   1.000
_cell.length_c   1.000
_cell.angle_alpha   90.00
_cell.angle_beta   90.00
_cell.angle_gamma   90.00
#
_symmetry.space_group_name_H-M   'P 1'
#
loop_
_entity.id
_entity.type
_entity.pdbx_description
1 polymer ?
#
loop_
_entity_poly.entity_id
_entity_poly.type
_entity_poly.pdbx_seq_one_letter_code
_entity_poly.pdbx_strand_id
1 'polypeptide(L)'
;AVGNGLRPTIWEDFTRRFRIKQIGEFYGATECNCSIANLDGKVGACGFNSRILPSVYPICLVKVDEDTMELIRDSRGLCIPCRPGE
;
A
#
# COMPACT_ATOMS: atom_id res chain seq x y z
N ALA A 1 0.05 -16.17 -6.90
CA ALA A 1 -0.23 -16.38 -5.47
C ALA A 1 -0.84 -15.10 -4.91
N VAL A 2 -1.74 -15.19 -3.94
CA VAL A 2 -2.37 -14.02 -3.29
C VAL A 2 -2.22 -14.17 -1.78
N GLY A 3 -1.89 -13.09 -1.08
CA GLY A 3 -1.75 -13.10 0.37
C GLY A 3 -1.60 -11.70 0.96
N ASN A 4 -1.36 -11.65 2.26
CA ASN A 4 -1.04 -10.41 2.96
C ASN A 4 0.43 -10.06 2.74
N GLY A 5 0.72 -8.78 2.50
CA GLY A 5 1.98 -8.29 1.95
C GLY A 5 3.26 -8.92 2.52
N LEU A 6 4.22 -9.17 1.64
CA LEU A 6 5.56 -9.64 2.00
C LEU A 6 6.46 -8.45 2.34
N ARG A 7 7.45 -8.66 3.22
CA ARG A 7 8.48 -7.65 3.43
C ARG A 7 9.26 -7.42 2.11
N PRO A 8 9.53 -6.17 1.71
CA PRO A 8 10.24 -5.88 0.47
C PRO A 8 11.58 -6.63 0.35
N THR A 9 12.28 -6.80 1.46
CA THR A 9 13.59 -7.49 1.52
C THR A 9 13.56 -8.97 1.16
N ILE A 10 12.40 -9.65 1.25
CA ILE A 10 12.27 -11.08 0.93
C ILE A 10 11.43 -11.35 -0.32
N TRP A 11 10.76 -10.32 -0.84
CA TRP A 11 9.75 -10.47 -1.89
C TRP A 11 10.34 -11.10 -3.16
N GLU A 12 11.47 -10.58 -3.65
CA GLU A 12 12.10 -11.05 -4.89
C GLU A 12 12.71 -12.45 -4.73
N ASP A 13 13.36 -12.71 -3.59
CA ASP A 13 13.95 -14.00 -3.28
C ASP A 13 12.90 -15.09 -3.15
N PHE A 14 11.76 -14.79 -2.51
CA PHE A 14 10.61 -15.68 -2.42
C PHE A 14 10.05 -15.99 -3.80
N THR A 15 9.79 -14.96 -4.61
CA THR A 15 9.27 -15.12 -5.98
C THR A 15 10.17 -16.00 -6.82
N ARG A 16 11.49 -15.77 -6.77
CA ARG A 16 12.51 -16.53 -7.51
C ARG A 16 12.61 -17.97 -7.04
N ARG A 17 12.63 -18.20 -5.72
CA ARG A 17 12.75 -19.54 -5.12
C ARG A 17 11.59 -20.45 -5.50
N PHE A 18 10.37 -19.93 -5.44
CA PHE A 18 9.15 -20.70 -5.68
C PHE A 18 8.61 -20.60 -7.11
N ARG A 19 9.32 -19.86 -7.99
CA ARG A 19 8.95 -19.66 -9.41
C ARG A 19 7.52 -19.15 -9.58
N ILE A 20 7.12 -18.20 -8.73
CA ILE A 20 5.79 -17.62 -8.77
C ILE A 20 5.75 -16.58 -9.89
N LYS A 21 4.85 -16.77 -10.87
CA LYS A 21 4.73 -15.85 -12.02
C LYS A 21 4.13 -14.49 -11.67
N GLN A 22 3.25 -14.45 -10.68
CA GLN A 22 2.57 -13.24 -10.22
C GLN A 22 2.22 -13.36 -8.73
N ILE A 23 2.55 -12.32 -7.98
CA ILE A 23 2.16 -12.14 -6.58
C ILE A 23 1.16 -11.00 -6.53
N GLY A 24 0.00 -11.27 -5.93
CA GLY A 24 -0.95 -10.25 -5.51
C GLY A 24 -0.89 -10.08 -4.00
N GLU A 25 -0.83 -8.83 -3.53
CA GLU A 25 -0.80 -8.52 -2.10
C GLU A 25 -2.05 -7.74 -1.73
N PHE A 26 -2.70 -8.13 -0.64
CA PHE A 26 -3.86 -7.45 -0.08
C PHE A 26 -3.48 -6.78 1.25
N TYR A 27 -3.92 -5.54 1.42
CA TYR A 27 -3.71 -4.75 2.63
C TYR A 27 -5.07 -4.24 3.11
N GLY A 28 -5.48 -4.69 4.28
CA GLY A 28 -6.71 -4.27 4.94
C GLY A 28 -6.57 -4.45 6.45
N ALA A 29 -7.42 -3.76 7.20
CA ALA A 29 -7.54 -3.96 8.64
C ALA A 29 -8.81 -4.76 8.93
N THR A 30 -8.82 -5.56 10.00
CA THR A 30 -9.99 -6.34 10.43
C THR A 30 -11.24 -5.47 10.63
N GLU A 31 -11.03 -4.22 11.03
CA GLU A 31 -12.08 -3.25 11.31
C GLU A 31 -12.25 -2.19 10.21
N CYS A 32 -11.42 -2.17 9.15
CA CYS A 32 -11.65 -1.22 8.05
C CYS A 32 -12.69 -1.78 7.07
N ASN A 33 -13.58 -0.90 6.60
CA ASN A 33 -14.42 -1.13 5.43
C ASN A 33 -13.66 -0.99 4.10
N CYS A 34 -12.35 -0.80 4.17
CA CYS A 34 -11.48 -0.42 3.08
C CYS A 34 -10.32 -1.40 2.93
N SER A 35 -9.83 -1.55 1.71
CA SER A 35 -8.65 -2.34 1.42
C SER A 35 -7.98 -1.86 0.14
N ILE A 36 -6.67 -2.06 0.07
CA ILE A 36 -5.89 -1.82 -1.14
C ILE A 36 -5.19 -3.11 -1.54
N ALA A 37 -4.94 -3.27 -2.83
CA ALA A 37 -4.27 -4.45 -3.34
C ALA A 37 -3.22 -4.09 -4.40
N ASN A 38 -2.03 -4.67 -4.25
CA ASN A 38 -1.00 -4.68 -5.27
C ASN A 38 -1.21 -5.89 -6.18
N LEU A 39 -2.02 -5.71 -7.23
CA LEU A 39 -2.30 -6.77 -8.21
C LEU A 39 -1.30 -6.77 -9.38
N ASP A 40 -0.60 -5.66 -9.58
CA ASP A 40 0.43 -5.49 -10.59
C ASP A 40 1.76 -6.17 -10.20
N GLY A 41 1.89 -6.62 -8.96
CA GLY A 41 3.10 -7.26 -8.44
C GLY A 41 4.30 -6.32 -8.35
N LYS A 42 4.05 -5.01 -8.16
CA LYS A 42 5.11 -4.02 -8.03
C LYS A 42 5.74 -4.11 -6.64
N VAL A 43 7.02 -4.50 -6.57
CA VAL A 43 7.74 -4.63 -5.29
C VAL A 43 7.65 -3.33 -4.49
N GLY A 44 7.24 -3.44 -3.22
CA GLY A 44 7.14 -2.32 -2.29
C GLY A 44 5.89 -1.43 -2.47
N ALA A 45 5.04 -1.69 -3.45
CA ALA A 45 3.79 -0.96 -3.62
C ALA A 45 2.65 -1.63 -2.84
N CYS A 46 1.74 -0.84 -2.30
CA CYS A 46 0.50 -1.31 -1.68
C CYS A 46 -0.71 -1.28 -2.63
N GLY A 47 -0.47 -1.07 -3.93
CA GLY A 47 -1.48 -0.99 -4.98
C GLY A 47 -1.65 0.39 -5.59
N PHE A 48 -2.66 0.52 -6.46
CA PHE A 48 -2.98 1.74 -7.17
C PHE A 48 -4.43 2.14 -6.93
N ASN A 49 -4.64 3.38 -6.48
CA ASN A 49 -5.96 4.02 -6.44
C ASN A 49 -6.08 5.02 -7.59
N SER A 50 -7.21 5.01 -8.30
CA SER A 50 -7.43 5.89 -9.45
C SER A 50 -7.44 7.36 -9.03
N ARG A 51 -6.56 8.15 -9.62
CA ARG A 51 -6.54 9.61 -9.44
C ARG A 51 -7.54 10.35 -10.32
N ILE A 52 -8.08 9.68 -11.34
CA ILE A 52 -9.01 10.27 -12.32
C ILE A 52 -10.45 10.16 -11.82
N LEU A 53 -10.75 9.13 -11.03
CA LEU A 53 -12.08 8.86 -10.46
C LEU A 53 -12.01 8.66 -8.94
N PRO A 54 -11.54 9.64 -8.16
CA PRO A 54 -11.35 9.49 -6.71
C PRO A 54 -12.65 9.25 -5.94
N SER A 55 -13.81 9.61 -6.50
CA SER A 55 -15.12 9.40 -5.89
C SER A 55 -15.59 7.95 -5.92
N VAL A 56 -15.07 7.12 -6.82
CA VAL A 56 -15.47 5.70 -6.95
C VAL A 56 -14.93 4.89 -5.78
N TYR A 57 -13.74 5.23 -5.29
CA TYR A 57 -13.13 4.60 -4.13
C TYR A 57 -12.33 5.65 -3.33
N PRO A 58 -13.00 6.41 -2.45
CA PRO A 58 -12.46 7.63 -1.82
C PRO A 58 -11.53 7.32 -0.65
N ILE A 59 -10.52 6.49 -0.88
CA ILE A 59 -9.46 6.17 0.07
C ILE A 59 -8.15 6.82 -0.37
N CYS A 60 -7.29 7.16 0.58
CA CYS A 60 -5.98 7.72 0.30
C CYS A 60 -4.94 7.22 1.31
N LEU A 61 -3.68 7.22 0.89
CA LEU A 61 -2.54 7.00 1.77
C LEU A 61 -2.15 8.33 2.40
N VAL A 62 -1.75 8.31 3.66
CA VAL A 62 -1.31 9.48 4.41
C VAL A 62 0.11 9.27 4.93
N LYS A 63 0.87 10.37 5.02
CA LYS A 63 2.26 10.35 5.45
C LYS A 63 2.37 10.03 6.93
N VAL A 64 3.36 9.20 7.25
CA VAL A 64 3.77 8.87 8.61
C VAL A 64 5.24 9.23 8.79
N ASP A 65 5.62 9.56 10.01
CA ASP A 65 7.02 9.66 10.41
C ASP A 65 7.60 8.24 10.52
N GLU A 66 8.71 7.97 9.83
CA GLU A 66 9.24 6.60 9.70
C GLU A 66 9.79 6.03 11.02
N ASP A 67 10.25 6.89 11.93
CA ASP A 67 10.84 6.47 13.19
C ASP A 67 9.77 6.26 14.28
N THR A 68 8.80 7.17 14.36
CA THR A 68 7.77 7.17 15.40
C THR A 68 6.46 6.50 14.97
N MET A 69 6.25 6.32 13.67
CA MET A 69 4.99 5.86 13.06
C MET A 69 3.79 6.79 13.31
N GLU A 70 4.04 8.04 13.73
CA GLU A 70 2.99 9.04 13.94
C GLU A 70 2.54 9.67 12.62
N LEU A 71 1.27 10.08 12.56
CA LEU A 71 0.69 10.73 11.38
C LEU A 71 1.25 12.14 11.22
N ILE A 72 1.80 12.44 10.04
CA ILE A 72 2.26 13.80 9.70
C ILE A 72 1.05 14.66 9.34
N ARG A 73 0.95 15.83 9.98
CA ARG A 73 -0.18 16.76 9.84
C ARG A 73 0.27 18.13 9.33
N ASP A 74 -0.63 18.80 8.60
CA ASP A 74 -0.43 20.18 8.14
C ASP A 74 -0.66 21.20 9.27
N SER A 75 -0.46 22.49 8.98
CA SER A 75 -0.65 23.59 9.94
C SER A 75 -2.09 23.75 10.46
N ARG A 76 -3.06 23.04 9.86
CA ARG A 76 -4.47 23.01 10.28
C ARG A 76 -4.80 21.74 11.07
N GLY A 77 -3.82 20.87 11.31
CA GLY A 77 -3.98 19.59 12.01
C GLY A 77 -4.51 18.44 11.14
N LEU A 78 -4.62 18.63 9.82
CA LEU A 78 -5.10 17.60 8.89
C LEU A 78 -3.97 16.69 8.43
N CYS A 79 -4.23 15.39 8.27
CA CYS A 79 -3.23 14.44 7.74
C CYS A 79 -2.80 14.82 6.32
N ILE A 80 -1.50 14.69 6.03
CA ILE A 80 -0.96 14.98 4.71
C ILE A 80 -1.05 13.73 3.83
N PRO A 81 -1.67 13.79 2.63
CA PRO A 81 -1.74 12.63 1.74
C PRO A 81 -0.38 12.34 1.06
N CYS A 82 -0.11 11.07 0.79
CA CYS A 82 1.05 10.63 0.01
C CYS A 82 0.87 10.95 -1.49
N ARG A 83 1.98 11.22 -2.16
CA ARG A 83 2.08 11.32 -3.62
C ARG A 83 2.46 9.96 -4.21
N PRO A 84 2.28 9.76 -5.53
CA PRO A 84 2.72 8.52 -6.16
C PRO A 84 4.22 8.28 -5.93
N GLY A 85 4.55 7.10 -5.39
CA GLY A 85 5.94 6.70 -5.10
C GLY A 85 6.46 7.13 -3.72
N GLU A 86 5.63 7.82 -2.92
CA GLU A 86 5.85 8.04 -1.49
C GLU A 86 5.19 6.94 -0.64
#